data_AF-A0A850NI33-F1
#
_entry.id   AF-A0A850NI33-F1
#
_cell.length_a   1.000
_cell.length_b   1.000
_cell.length_c   1.000
_cell.angle_alpha   90.00
_cell.angle_beta   90.00
_cell.angle_gamma   90.00
#
_symmetry.space_group_name_H-M   'P 1'
#
loop_
_entity.id
_entity.type
_entity.pdbx_description
1 polymer ?
#
loop_
_entity_poly.entity_id
_entity_poly.type
_entity_poly.pdbx_seq_one_letter_code
_entity_poly.pdbx_strand_id
1 'polypeptide(L)'
;MKIALHDGIWSLEELTISVLSIDCKDVFQMKTNRSLGEMLEKREYKALTFELHEMDDQLSRPIGTVLSDLKKQKNNVYKMFLNKYGDSSFCSYKATSHHWDKGLYFYIVENKPVYVGRCANTKFGPRINDYGKITAANVYKTGQSTNCRINSKINTILREEGEFKIGLYIMNHSTVEEISQKEKEVLSNNFFPWNVQKR
;
A
#
# COMPACT_ATOMS: atom_id res chain seq x y z
N MET A 1 19.61 13.85 1.48
CA MET A 1 20.15 12.90 0.49
C MET A 1 20.10 13.46 -0.94
N LYS A 2 20.89 12.92 -1.89
CA LYS A 2 20.86 13.35 -3.30
C LYS A 2 20.36 12.21 -4.20
N ILE A 3 19.53 12.53 -5.18
CA ILE A 3 19.08 11.58 -6.21
C ILE A 3 19.34 12.15 -7.60
N ALA A 4 19.60 11.27 -8.57
CA ALA A 4 19.69 11.65 -9.98
C ALA A 4 18.33 11.49 -10.65
N LEU A 5 17.85 12.56 -11.27
CA LEU A 5 16.69 12.60 -12.16
C LEU A 5 17.14 13.12 -13.53
N HIS A 6 16.27 13.03 -14.54
CA HIS A 6 16.56 13.44 -15.91
C HIS A 6 17.02 14.90 -16.03
N ASP A 7 16.46 15.80 -15.22
CA ASP A 7 16.76 17.23 -15.21
C ASP A 7 17.93 17.61 -14.29
N GLY A 8 18.56 16.64 -13.62
CA GLY A 8 19.76 16.86 -12.81
C GLY A 8 19.75 16.17 -11.45
N ILE A 9 20.63 16.64 -10.57
CA ILE A 9 20.75 16.11 -9.20
C ILE A 9 19.83 16.90 -8.28
N TRP A 10 18.89 16.21 -7.65
CA TRP A 10 17.99 16.79 -6.67
C TRP A 10 18.49 16.51 -5.26
N SER A 11 18.42 17.53 -4.40
CA SER A 11 18.63 17.40 -2.95
C SER A 11 17.28 17.21 -2.27
N LEU A 12 17.15 16.11 -1.52
CA LEU A 12 15.96 15.74 -0.76
C LEU A 12 16.27 15.69 0.73
N GLU A 13 15.29 16.04 1.57
CA GLU A 13 15.35 15.72 3.00
C GLU A 13 15.06 14.23 3.20
N GLU A 14 15.81 13.57 4.09
CA GLU A 14 15.57 12.15 4.39
C GLU A 14 14.53 12.00 5.50
N LEU A 15 13.46 11.27 5.23
CA LEU A 15 12.45 10.93 6.22
C LEU A 15 12.92 9.74 7.06
N THR A 16 13.05 9.94 8.37
CA THR A 16 13.30 8.85 9.30
C THR A 16 12.03 8.01 9.51
N ILE A 17 12.18 6.70 9.48
CA ILE A 17 11.12 5.74 9.80
C ILE A 17 11.55 4.79 10.91
N SER A 18 10.58 4.31 11.68
CA SER A 18 10.75 3.19 12.60
C SER A 18 10.02 1.97 12.02
N VAL A 19 10.77 0.89 11.77
CA VAL A 19 10.20 -0.41 11.39
C VAL A 19 9.68 -1.09 12.65
N LEU A 20 8.40 -1.49 12.63
CA LEU A 20 7.69 -2.07 13.77
C LEU A 20 7.55 -3.59 13.64
N SER A 21 7.40 -4.09 12.42
CA SER A 21 7.29 -5.52 12.12
C SER A 21 7.57 -5.80 10.64
N ILE A 22 7.99 -7.02 10.35
CA ILE A 22 8.15 -7.56 9.00
C ILE A 22 7.44 -8.92 8.91
N ASP A 23 7.17 -9.38 7.71
CA ASP A 23 6.52 -10.66 7.41
C ASP A 23 5.14 -10.87 8.04
N CYS A 24 4.37 -9.79 8.16
CA CYS A 24 2.96 -9.83 8.49
C CYS A 24 2.17 -10.51 7.37
N LYS A 25 1.64 -11.70 7.64
CA LYS A 25 0.84 -12.53 6.72
C LYS A 25 -0.62 -12.55 7.14
N ASP A 26 -1.47 -13.02 6.23
CA ASP A 26 -2.89 -13.29 6.49
C ASP A 26 -3.66 -12.09 7.05
N VAL A 27 -3.27 -10.87 6.66
CA VAL A 27 -3.85 -9.61 7.17
C VAL A 27 -5.37 -9.54 6.99
N PHE A 28 -5.91 -10.24 5.99
CA PHE A 28 -7.34 -10.34 5.73
C PHE A 28 -8.13 -10.98 6.89
N GLN A 29 -7.48 -11.80 7.73
CA GLN A 29 -8.12 -12.50 8.85
C GLN A 29 -8.58 -11.53 9.94
N MET A 30 -7.97 -10.34 10.01
CA MET A 30 -8.36 -9.29 10.97
C MET A 30 -9.68 -8.60 10.60
N LYS A 31 -10.33 -8.98 9.48
CA LYS A 31 -11.63 -8.44 9.08
C LYS A 31 -12.76 -9.13 9.88
N THR A 32 -12.95 -8.69 11.13
CA THR A 32 -13.96 -9.29 12.03
C THR A 32 -15.26 -8.49 12.11
N ASN A 33 -15.27 -7.25 11.65
CA ASN A 33 -16.42 -6.34 11.75
C ASN A 33 -17.46 -6.51 10.63
N ARG A 34 -17.41 -7.60 9.85
CA ARG A 34 -18.44 -7.99 8.88
C ARG A 34 -18.51 -9.51 8.74
N SER A 35 -19.70 -10.03 8.48
CA SER A 35 -19.91 -11.44 8.18
C SER A 35 -19.64 -11.77 6.70
N LEU A 36 -19.60 -13.07 6.36
CA LEU A 36 -19.55 -13.52 4.97
C LEU A 36 -20.80 -13.06 4.19
N GLY A 37 -21.99 -13.21 4.78
CA GLY A 37 -23.25 -12.80 4.16
C GLY A 37 -23.28 -11.31 3.81
N GLU A 38 -22.93 -10.44 4.76
CA GLU A 38 -22.84 -8.99 4.54
C GLU A 38 -21.80 -8.59 3.48
N MET A 39 -20.78 -9.44 3.26
CA MET A 39 -19.79 -9.23 2.20
C MET A 39 -20.34 -9.63 0.84
N LEU A 40 -21.11 -10.71 0.75
CA LEU A 40 -21.70 -11.20 -0.50
C LEU A 40 -22.84 -10.31 -1.04
N GLU A 41 -23.50 -9.56 -0.16
CA GLU A 41 -24.49 -8.55 -0.56
C GLU A 41 -23.87 -7.40 -1.38
N LYS A 42 -22.56 -7.17 -1.23
CA LYS A 42 -21.87 -6.10 -1.94
C LYS A 42 -21.69 -6.45 -3.41
N ARG A 43 -21.88 -5.45 -4.27
CA ARG A 43 -21.79 -5.57 -5.74
C ARG A 43 -20.51 -6.26 -6.21
N GLU A 44 -19.37 -5.97 -5.59
CA GLU A 44 -18.06 -6.51 -5.98
C GLU A 44 -17.86 -8.00 -5.66
N TYR A 45 -18.73 -8.57 -4.82
CA TYR A 45 -18.66 -9.96 -4.38
C TYR A 45 -19.92 -10.75 -4.74
N LYS A 46 -20.95 -10.11 -5.31
CA LYS A 46 -22.21 -10.76 -5.69
C LYS A 46 -22.03 -11.96 -6.63
N ALA A 47 -21.02 -11.92 -7.51
CA ALA A 47 -20.69 -13.05 -8.38
C ALA A 47 -20.22 -14.30 -7.59
N LEU A 48 -19.71 -14.13 -6.37
CA LEU A 48 -19.22 -15.21 -5.51
C LEU A 48 -20.35 -15.96 -4.80
N THR A 49 -21.57 -15.41 -4.77
CA THR A 49 -22.71 -16.05 -4.10
C THR A 49 -22.99 -17.44 -4.66
N PHE A 50 -22.86 -17.61 -5.98
CA PHE A 50 -23.07 -18.91 -6.63
C PHE A 50 -21.98 -19.93 -6.28
N GLU A 51 -20.72 -19.48 -6.22
CA GLU A 51 -19.59 -20.34 -5.87
C GLU A 51 -19.61 -20.78 -4.40
N LEU A 52 -20.35 -20.06 -3.56
CA LEU A 52 -20.39 -20.26 -2.11
C LEU A 52 -21.74 -20.77 -1.61
N HIS A 53 -22.58 -21.32 -2.49
CA HIS A 53 -23.90 -21.85 -2.12
C HIS A 53 -23.84 -22.96 -1.06
N GLU A 54 -22.74 -23.71 -0.98
CA GLU A 54 -22.54 -24.74 0.06
C GLU A 54 -22.09 -24.17 1.41
N MET A 55 -21.85 -22.86 1.51
CA MET A 55 -21.35 -22.18 2.72
C MET A 55 -22.44 -21.38 3.45
N ASP A 56 -23.71 -21.75 3.27
CA ASP A 56 -24.86 -21.08 3.89
C ASP A 56 -24.77 -21.06 5.43
N ASP A 57 -24.24 -22.13 6.04
CA ASP A 57 -24.01 -22.24 7.48
C ASP A 57 -22.88 -21.32 7.99
N GLN A 58 -22.04 -20.79 7.08
CA GLN A 58 -20.94 -19.89 7.38
C GLN A 58 -21.30 -18.41 7.23
N LEU A 59 -22.49 -18.07 6.69
CA LEU A 59 -22.85 -16.69 6.31
C LEU A 59 -22.83 -15.70 7.48
N SER A 60 -23.13 -16.16 8.69
CA SER A 60 -23.11 -15.32 9.91
C SER A 60 -21.72 -15.12 10.50
N ARG A 61 -20.74 -15.96 10.11
CA ARG A 61 -19.38 -15.90 10.67
C ARG A 61 -18.61 -14.69 10.14
N PRO A 62 -17.70 -14.12 10.94
CA PRO A 62 -16.82 -13.05 10.47
C PRO A 62 -16.02 -13.47 9.24
N ILE A 63 -16.02 -12.64 8.20
CA ILE A 63 -15.40 -12.98 6.91
C ILE A 63 -13.92 -13.34 7.06
N GLY A 64 -13.17 -12.60 7.91
CA GLY A 64 -11.75 -12.88 8.14
C GLY A 64 -11.51 -14.31 8.66
N THR A 65 -12.38 -14.81 9.53
CA THR A 65 -12.31 -16.18 10.06
C THR A 65 -12.59 -17.20 8.95
N VAL A 66 -13.65 -16.99 8.18
CA VAL A 66 -14.02 -17.88 7.07
C VAL A 66 -12.89 -17.97 6.04
N LEU A 67 -12.30 -16.85 5.63
CA LEU A 67 -11.19 -16.84 4.67
C LEU A 67 -9.95 -17.55 5.23
N SER A 68 -9.67 -17.44 6.53
CA SER A 68 -8.57 -18.14 7.19
C SER A 68 -8.77 -19.66 7.14
N ASP A 69 -9.99 -20.12 7.41
CA ASP A 69 -10.34 -21.55 7.35
C ASP A 69 -10.21 -22.10 5.93
N LEU A 70 -10.75 -21.38 4.93
CA LEU A 70 -10.60 -21.73 3.51
C LEU A 70 -9.12 -21.84 3.11
N LYS A 71 -8.28 -20.90 3.54
CA LYS A 71 -6.84 -20.95 3.26
C LYS A 71 -6.17 -22.17 3.89
N LYS A 72 -6.49 -22.50 5.15
CA LYS A 72 -5.97 -23.71 5.83
C LYS A 72 -6.39 -24.99 5.11
N GLN A 73 -7.61 -25.02 4.56
CA GLN A 73 -8.13 -26.10 3.73
C GLN A 73 -7.55 -26.12 2.30
N LYS A 74 -6.66 -25.19 1.96
CA LYS A 74 -6.10 -25.00 0.61
C LYS A 74 -7.18 -24.70 -0.46
N ASN A 75 -8.34 -24.20 -0.05
CA ASN A 75 -9.40 -23.80 -0.95
C ASN A 75 -9.12 -22.37 -1.47
N ASN A 76 -8.84 -22.22 -2.76
CA ASN A 76 -8.45 -20.93 -3.33
C ASN A 76 -9.57 -19.89 -3.42
N VAL A 77 -10.83 -20.23 -3.10
CA VAL A 77 -11.95 -19.28 -3.13
C VAL A 77 -11.70 -18.06 -2.23
N TYR A 78 -10.93 -18.20 -1.13
CA TYR A 78 -10.60 -17.04 -0.29
C TYR A 78 -9.90 -15.91 -1.06
N LYS A 79 -9.08 -16.25 -2.06
CA LYS A 79 -8.37 -15.27 -2.89
C LYS A 79 -9.33 -14.43 -3.72
N MET A 80 -10.52 -14.94 -4.00
CA MET A 80 -11.55 -14.22 -4.74
C MET A 80 -12.17 -13.09 -3.92
N PHE A 81 -11.90 -12.98 -2.62
CA PHE A 81 -12.26 -11.82 -1.81
C PHE A 81 -11.16 -10.74 -1.76
N LEU A 82 -9.95 -11.11 -2.17
CA LEU A 82 -8.76 -10.28 -2.02
C LEU A 82 -8.45 -9.53 -3.31
N ASN A 83 -7.78 -8.38 -3.19
CA ASN A 83 -7.13 -7.80 -4.35
C ASN A 83 -5.87 -8.60 -4.72
N LYS A 84 -5.26 -8.32 -5.88
CA LYS A 84 -4.10 -9.04 -6.42
C LYS A 84 -2.92 -9.19 -5.44
N TYR A 85 -2.77 -8.28 -4.48
CA TYR A 85 -1.70 -8.28 -3.49
C TYR A 85 -2.20 -8.60 -2.07
N GLY A 86 -3.48 -8.94 -1.91
CA GLY A 86 -4.10 -9.06 -0.58
C GLY A 86 -3.65 -10.28 0.24
N ASP A 87 -3.01 -11.26 -0.41
CA ASP A 87 -2.43 -12.46 0.22
C ASP A 87 -0.89 -12.41 0.30
N SER A 88 -0.30 -11.23 0.06
CA SER A 88 1.14 -11.00 0.20
C SER A 88 1.60 -10.97 1.66
N SER A 89 2.92 -10.99 1.87
CA SER A 89 3.54 -10.61 3.15
C SER A 89 3.81 -9.10 3.17
N PHE A 90 3.62 -8.49 4.34
CA PHE A 90 3.67 -7.05 4.55
C PHE A 90 4.59 -6.70 5.72
N CYS A 91 5.06 -5.46 5.75
CA CYS A 91 5.76 -4.89 6.89
C CYS A 91 4.89 -3.82 7.55
N SER A 92 5.25 -3.44 8.78
CA SER A 92 4.76 -2.21 9.38
C SER A 92 5.91 -1.26 9.71
N TYR A 93 5.76 0.00 9.32
CA TYR A 93 6.67 1.09 9.66
C TYR A 93 5.90 2.39 9.87
N LYS A 94 6.53 3.35 10.54
CA LYS A 94 5.94 4.66 10.83
C LYS A 94 6.96 5.77 10.59
N ALA A 95 6.53 6.87 9.99
CA ALA A 95 7.30 8.11 9.93
C ALA A 95 7.55 8.64 11.36
N THR A 96 8.76 9.10 11.64
CA THR A 96 9.13 9.72 12.92
C THR A 96 9.53 11.19 12.80
N SER A 97 9.54 11.74 11.57
CA SER A 97 9.81 13.14 11.27
C SER A 97 8.86 13.67 10.18
N HIS A 98 8.92 14.98 9.89
CA HIS A 98 8.20 15.64 8.79
C HIS A 98 6.68 15.38 8.76
N HIS A 99 6.04 15.32 9.93
CA HIS A 99 4.62 15.01 10.06
C HIS A 99 3.67 16.06 9.44
N TRP A 100 4.14 17.31 9.33
CA TRP A 100 3.34 18.47 8.94
C TRP A 100 3.73 19.07 7.58
N ASP A 101 4.78 18.53 6.98
CA ASP A 101 5.28 18.96 5.68
C ASP A 101 4.48 18.35 4.54
N LYS A 102 4.53 19.01 3.38
CA LYS A 102 3.86 18.60 2.14
C LYS A 102 4.79 18.79 0.93
N GLY A 103 4.45 18.17 -0.20
CA GLY A 103 5.28 18.16 -1.41
C GLY A 103 5.35 16.78 -2.04
N LEU A 104 6.52 16.40 -2.58
CA LEU A 104 6.74 15.08 -3.18
C LEU A 104 7.54 14.18 -2.23
N TYR A 105 7.21 12.89 -2.22
CA TYR A 105 7.99 11.87 -1.53
C TYR A 105 8.46 10.81 -2.54
N PHE A 106 9.68 10.33 -2.32
CA PHE A 106 10.33 9.33 -3.15
C PHE A 106 10.65 8.12 -2.31
N TYR A 107 10.33 6.92 -2.80
CA TYR A 107 10.89 5.69 -2.25
C TYR A 107 12.13 5.34 -3.03
N ILE A 108 13.20 5.06 -2.30
CA ILE A 108 14.54 4.91 -2.83
C ILE A 108 15.06 3.57 -2.34
N VAL A 109 15.53 2.77 -3.30
CA VAL A 109 16.06 1.41 -3.05
C VAL A 109 17.43 1.35 -3.69
N GLU A 110 18.45 0.95 -2.93
CA GLU A 110 19.84 0.92 -3.41
C GLU A 110 20.25 2.23 -4.11
N ASN A 111 19.96 3.36 -3.46
CA ASN A 111 20.17 4.73 -3.95
C ASN A 111 19.47 5.10 -5.28
N LYS A 112 18.51 4.30 -5.76
CA LYS A 112 17.71 4.59 -6.96
C LYS A 112 16.28 4.92 -6.59
N PRO A 113 15.71 6.06 -7.05
CA PRO A 113 14.32 6.35 -6.81
C PRO A 113 13.44 5.37 -7.61
N VAL A 114 12.61 4.60 -6.92
CA VAL A 114 11.75 3.56 -7.51
C VAL A 114 10.28 3.96 -7.57
N TYR A 115 9.86 4.89 -6.72
CA TYR A 115 8.51 5.43 -6.64
C TYR A 115 8.55 6.92 -6.35
N VAL A 116 7.61 7.67 -6.93
CA VAL A 116 7.30 9.04 -6.52
C VAL A 116 5.80 9.15 -6.26
N GLY A 117 5.44 9.89 -5.22
CA GLY A 117 4.06 10.32 -5.01
C GLY A 117 4.00 11.70 -4.38
N ARG A 118 2.81 12.28 -4.33
CA ARG A 118 2.59 13.60 -3.74
C ARG A 118 1.74 13.62 -2.49
N CYS A 119 1.98 14.65 -1.70
CA CYS A 119 1.15 15.17 -0.62
C CYS A 119 0.78 16.61 -0.98
N ALA A 120 -0.28 16.82 -1.76
CA ALA A 120 -0.70 18.16 -2.16
C ALA A 120 -1.72 18.77 -1.18
N ASN A 121 -2.75 17.99 -0.84
CA ASN A 121 -3.78 18.30 0.15
C ASN A 121 -3.64 17.48 1.45
N THR A 122 -2.55 16.73 1.58
CA THR A 122 -2.25 15.89 2.74
C THR A 122 -0.83 16.17 3.22
N LYS A 123 -0.42 15.56 4.33
CA LYS A 123 0.93 15.69 4.91
C LYS A 123 1.73 14.41 4.75
N PHE A 124 3.05 14.51 4.72
CA PHE A 124 3.93 13.33 4.54
C PHE A 124 3.71 12.29 5.64
N GLY A 125 3.75 12.67 6.92
CA GLY A 125 3.59 11.72 8.03
C GLY A 125 2.38 10.78 7.90
N PRO A 126 1.14 11.29 7.83
CA PRO A 126 -0.05 10.47 7.61
C PRO A 126 0.01 9.63 6.34
N ARG A 127 0.44 10.22 5.21
CA ARG A 127 0.52 9.50 3.93
C ARG A 127 1.51 8.33 3.97
N ILE A 128 2.67 8.52 4.58
CA ILE A 128 3.68 7.49 4.71
C ILE A 128 3.21 6.40 5.66
N ASN A 129 2.50 6.75 6.73
CA ASN A 129 1.90 5.79 7.64
C ASN A 129 0.79 4.96 6.96
N ASP A 130 0.05 5.52 5.99
CA ASP A 130 -0.94 4.78 5.19
C ASP A 130 -0.30 3.67 4.34
N TYR A 131 0.93 3.88 3.85
CA TYR A 131 1.73 2.81 3.21
C TYR A 131 2.38 1.89 4.24
N GLY A 132 2.76 2.43 5.39
CA GLY A 132 3.45 1.74 6.46
C GLY A 132 2.57 0.84 7.34
N LYS A 133 1.26 0.78 7.13
CA LYS A 133 0.37 -0.13 7.85
C LYS A 133 -0.71 -0.70 6.95
N ILE A 134 -0.55 -1.97 6.56
CA ILE A 134 -1.55 -2.70 5.79
C ILE A 134 -2.58 -3.29 6.75
N THR A 135 -3.83 -2.87 6.60
CA THR A 135 -4.97 -3.33 7.39
C THR A 135 -5.81 -4.32 6.59
N ALA A 136 -6.70 -5.03 7.29
CA ALA A 136 -7.68 -5.88 6.64
C ALA A 136 -8.51 -5.14 5.59
N ALA A 137 -8.84 -3.85 5.76
CA ALA A 137 -9.60 -3.12 4.74
C ALA A 137 -8.79 -2.91 3.44
N ASN A 138 -7.46 -2.84 3.52
CA ASN A 138 -6.61 -2.62 2.35
C ASN A 138 -6.56 -3.85 1.43
N VAL A 139 -6.61 -5.07 1.97
CA VAL A 139 -6.30 -6.32 1.24
C VAL A 139 -7.48 -6.93 0.48
N TYR A 140 -8.71 -6.53 0.77
CA TYR A 140 -9.90 -7.01 0.06
C TYR A 140 -10.02 -6.37 -1.34
N LYS A 141 -10.87 -6.91 -2.22
CA LYS A 141 -11.06 -6.46 -3.62
C LYS A 141 -11.29 -4.95 -3.76
N THR A 142 -12.05 -4.37 -2.84
CA THR A 142 -12.41 -2.94 -2.81
C THR A 142 -11.35 -2.08 -2.11
N GLY A 143 -10.27 -2.68 -1.62
CA GLY A 143 -9.23 -2.00 -0.85
C GLY A 143 -8.20 -1.26 -1.70
N GLN A 144 -7.17 -0.74 -1.03
CA GLN A 144 -6.10 0.03 -1.66
C GLN A 144 -4.97 -0.89 -2.12
N SER A 145 -5.11 -1.46 -3.32
CA SER A 145 -4.14 -2.39 -3.89
C SER A 145 -2.74 -1.78 -4.10
N THR A 146 -2.66 -0.47 -4.36
CA THR A 146 -1.38 0.25 -4.44
C THR A 146 -0.61 0.20 -3.13
N ASN A 147 -1.27 0.43 -1.99
CA ASN A 147 -0.62 0.35 -0.68
C ASN A 147 -0.12 -1.07 -0.43
N CYS A 148 -0.96 -2.09 -0.69
CA CYS A 148 -0.57 -3.49 -0.54
C CYS A 148 0.66 -3.83 -1.39
N ARG A 149 0.66 -3.44 -2.67
CA ARG A 149 1.77 -3.69 -3.60
C ARG A 149 3.07 -3.04 -3.15
N ILE A 150 3.00 -1.76 -2.79
CA ILE A 150 4.19 -0.99 -2.39
C ILE A 150 4.74 -1.52 -1.07
N ASN A 151 3.89 -1.72 -0.06
CA ASN A 151 4.31 -2.25 1.23
C ASN A 151 4.90 -3.67 1.11
N SER A 152 4.30 -4.55 0.31
CA SER A 152 4.84 -5.89 0.08
C SER A 152 6.24 -5.88 -0.55
N LYS A 153 6.51 -4.92 -1.45
CA LYS A 153 7.86 -4.71 -2.00
C LYS A 153 8.84 -4.23 -0.93
N ILE A 154 8.43 -3.29 -0.09
CA ILE A 154 9.25 -2.81 1.04
C ILE A 154 9.54 -3.97 2.01
N ASN A 155 8.56 -4.80 2.33
CA ASN A 155 8.74 -5.97 3.18
C ASN A 155 9.82 -6.91 2.62
N THR A 156 9.81 -7.13 1.30
CA THR A 156 10.81 -7.99 0.63
C THR A 156 12.21 -7.42 0.80
N ILE A 157 12.39 -6.12 0.59
CA ILE A 157 13.68 -5.43 0.76
C ILE A 157 14.15 -5.50 2.21
N LEU A 158 13.28 -5.19 3.18
CA LEU A 158 13.62 -5.23 4.60
C LEU A 158 14.02 -6.64 5.06
N ARG A 159 13.33 -7.67 4.55
CA ARG A 159 13.63 -9.09 4.84
C ARG A 159 14.98 -9.52 4.24
N GLU A 160 15.35 -8.96 3.11
CA GLU A 160 16.62 -9.24 2.40
C GLU A 160 17.75 -8.30 2.84
N GLU A 161 17.55 -7.53 3.92
CA GLU A 161 18.51 -6.55 4.46
C GLU A 161 18.97 -5.50 3.44
N GLY A 162 18.15 -5.23 2.43
CA GLY A 162 18.43 -4.24 1.40
C GLY A 162 18.22 -2.81 1.90
N GLU A 163 18.82 -1.85 1.18
CA GLU A 163 18.73 -0.43 1.50
C GLU A 163 17.38 0.14 1.06
N PHE A 164 16.60 0.66 2.02
CA PHE A 164 15.36 1.38 1.77
C PHE A 164 15.36 2.75 2.46
N LYS A 165 15.11 3.80 1.69
CA LYS A 165 15.04 5.19 2.15
C LYS A 165 13.81 5.90 1.61
N ILE A 166 13.37 6.93 2.32
CA ILE A 166 12.31 7.83 1.86
C ILE A 166 12.88 9.24 1.78
N GLY A 167 12.89 9.82 0.59
CA GLY A 167 13.33 11.20 0.36
C GLY A 167 12.15 12.14 0.17
N LEU A 168 12.25 13.37 0.64
CA LEU A 168 11.22 14.41 0.61
C LEU A 168 11.69 15.62 -0.18
N TYR A 169 10.87 16.06 -1.13
CA TYR A 169 10.98 17.36 -1.77
C TYR A 169 9.89 18.27 -1.17
N ILE A 170 10.31 19.11 -0.21
CA ILE A 170 9.40 19.92 0.61
C ILE A 170 8.89 21.12 -0.19
N MET A 171 7.57 21.30 -0.21
CA MET A 171 6.86 22.34 -0.97
C MET A 171 5.77 23.00 -0.09
N ASN A 172 6.12 23.35 1.15
CA ASN A 172 5.15 23.84 2.14
C ASN A 172 4.40 25.10 1.73
N HIS A 173 5.05 25.98 0.96
CA HIS A 173 4.46 27.22 0.47
C HIS A 173 3.77 27.09 -0.88
N SER A 174 3.82 25.92 -1.52
CA SER A 174 3.23 25.70 -2.83
C SER A 174 1.74 25.37 -2.75
N THR A 175 1.00 25.70 -3.80
CA THR A 175 -0.41 25.36 -3.99
C THR A 175 -0.59 23.88 -4.31
N VAL A 176 -1.84 23.40 -4.28
CA VAL A 176 -2.17 22.02 -4.65
C VAL A 176 -1.82 21.78 -6.13
N GLU A 177 -2.08 22.76 -6.97
CA GLU A 177 -1.86 22.76 -8.41
C GLU A 177 -0.36 22.69 -8.72
N GLU A 178 0.46 23.49 -8.05
CA GLU A 178 1.92 23.49 -8.21
C GLU A 178 2.54 22.14 -7.84
N ILE A 179 2.15 21.56 -6.70
CA ILE A 179 2.63 20.23 -6.29
C ILE A 179 2.20 19.15 -7.28
N SER A 180 0.96 19.24 -7.78
CA SER A 180 0.42 18.30 -8.77
C SER A 180 1.14 18.42 -10.11
N GLN A 181 1.46 19.63 -10.54
CA GLN A 181 2.19 19.89 -11.77
C GLN A 181 3.63 19.39 -11.66
N LYS A 182 4.28 19.60 -10.52
CA LYS A 182 5.63 19.11 -10.28
C LYS A 182 5.69 17.58 -10.26
N GLU A 183 4.70 16.90 -9.67
CA GLU A 183 4.57 15.43 -9.74
C GLU A 183 4.47 14.95 -11.20
N LYS A 184 3.62 15.60 -12.00
CA LYS A 184 3.44 15.25 -13.42
C LYS A 184 4.71 15.42 -14.23
N GLU A 185 5.42 16.54 -14.06
CA GLU A 185 6.70 16.83 -14.70
C GLU A 185 7.75 15.77 -14.34
N VAL A 186 7.86 15.42 -13.05
CA VAL A 186 8.77 14.38 -12.58
C VAL A 186 8.43 13.03 -13.19
N LEU A 187 7.14 12.67 -13.22
CA LEU A 187 6.66 11.41 -13.81
C LEU A 187 6.79 11.35 -15.33
N SER A 188 6.72 12.47 -16.06
CA SER A 188 6.84 12.49 -17.52
C SER A 188 8.28 12.32 -17.98
N ASN A 189 9.24 12.81 -17.19
CA ASN A 189 10.65 12.86 -17.57
C ASN A 189 11.47 11.72 -16.97
N ASN A 190 10.90 10.91 -16.07
CA ASN A 190 11.62 9.86 -15.35
C ASN A 190 10.82 8.55 -15.31
N PHE A 191 11.55 7.44 -15.29
CA PHE A 191 10.96 6.12 -15.11
C PHE A 191 11.07 5.67 -13.64
N PHE A 192 9.92 5.46 -13.01
CA PHE A 192 9.83 4.90 -11.66
C PHE A 192 9.17 3.52 -11.72
N PRO A 193 9.91 2.41 -11.53
CA PRO A 193 9.40 1.05 -11.73
C PRO A 193 8.21 0.70 -10.83
N TRP A 194 7.97 1.44 -9.75
CA TRP A 194 6.84 1.18 -8.85
C TRP A 194 5.66 2.12 -9.09
N ASN A 195 5.76 3.14 -9.93
CA ASN A 195 4.59 3.90 -10.40
C ASN A 195 3.92 3.11 -11.52
N VAL A 196 2.65 2.74 -11.32
CA VAL A 196 1.87 2.10 -12.40
C VAL A 196 1.46 3.21 -13.36
N GLN A 197 2.27 3.43 -14.39
CA GLN A 197 1.90 4.31 -15.49
C GLN A 197 0.89 3.55 -16.36
N LYS A 198 -0.30 4.12 -16.56
CA LYS A 198 -1.13 3.71 -17.70
C LYS A 198 -0.39 4.19 -18.94
N ARG A 199 0.33 3.27 -19.61
CA ARG A 199 0.75 3.48 -20.99
C ARG A 199 -0.47 3.45 -21.89
#